data_AF-A0A3Q2Y7W0-F1
#
_entry.id   AF-A0A3Q2Y7W0-F1
#
_cell.length_a   1.000
_cell.length_b   1.000
_cell.length_c   1.000
_cell.angle_alpha   90.00
_cell.angle_beta   90.00
_cell.angle_gamma   90.00
#
_symmetry.space_group_name_H-M   'P 1'
#
loop_
_entity.id
_entity.type
_entity.pdbx_description
1 polymer ?
#
loop_
_entity_poly.entity_id
_entity_poly.type
_entity_poly.pdbx_seq_one_letter_code
_entity_poly.pdbx_strand_id
1 'polypeptide(L)'
;VGCGELVGGLTDVDVNEEGVQNALNFAISQHNLKTEDPFLRVKTGVVGVKKQIVSGIKYVITVNMTKTNCMKDAPNEQCDGLADSPPYQCTFSVWSRPWLSDMQLLEPRDC
;
A
#
# COMPACT_ATOMS: atom_id res chain seq x y z
N VAL A 1 -5.15 -34.46 2.92
CA VAL A 1 -4.28 -33.87 1.87
C VAL A 1 -3.86 -32.51 2.39
N GLY A 2 -2.63 -32.38 2.88
CA GLY A 2 -2.11 -31.11 3.39
C GLY A 2 -1.45 -30.35 2.25
N CYS A 3 -1.93 -29.16 1.93
CA CYS A 3 -1.23 -28.23 1.06
C CYS A 3 0.02 -27.76 1.83
N GLY A 4 1.19 -28.29 1.47
CA GLY A 4 2.45 -27.78 2.00
C GLY A 4 2.63 -26.35 1.53
N GLU A 5 2.66 -25.40 2.46
CA GLU A 5 2.98 -24.01 2.17
C GLU A 5 4.42 -23.96 1.62
N LEU A 6 4.59 -23.52 0.38
CA LEU A 6 5.90 -23.40 -0.25
C LEU A 6 6.69 -22.30 0.47
N VAL A 7 7.76 -22.68 1.15
CA VAL A 7 8.66 -21.72 1.82
C VAL A 7 9.23 -20.76 0.76
N GLY A 8 8.92 -19.46 0.89
CA GLY A 8 9.34 -18.41 -0.04
C GLY A 8 8.36 -18.07 -1.17
N GLY A 9 7.19 -18.71 -1.23
CA GLY A 9 6.08 -18.32 -2.10
C GLY A 9 5.32 -17.10 -1.57
N LEU A 10 4.43 -16.53 -2.40
CA LEU A 10 3.45 -15.55 -1.94
C LEU A 10 2.40 -16.24 -1.07
N THR A 11 2.25 -15.80 0.17
CA THR A 11 1.23 -16.28 1.10
C THR A 11 0.27 -15.15 1.44
N ASP A 12 -1.01 -15.48 1.62
CA ASP A 12 -2.00 -14.50 2.06
C ASP A 12 -1.70 -14.10 3.52
N VAL A 13 -1.93 -12.84 3.85
CA VAL A 13 -1.59 -12.31 5.18
C VAL A 13 -2.69 -11.38 5.68
N ASP A 14 -2.93 -11.42 6.99
CA ASP A 14 -3.92 -10.56 7.61
C ASP A 14 -3.54 -9.08 7.46
N VAL A 15 -4.52 -8.27 7.06
CA VAL A 15 -4.31 -6.83 6.82
C VAL A 15 -3.92 -6.08 8.09
N ASN A 16 -4.28 -6.60 9.27
CA ASN A 16 -4.01 -5.96 10.56
C ASN A 16 -2.62 -6.33 11.12
N GLU A 17 -1.83 -7.17 10.44
CA GLU A 17 -0.42 -7.34 10.79
C GLU A 17 0.30 -5.98 10.72
N GLU A 18 1.05 -5.64 11.78
CA GLU A 18 1.74 -4.35 11.89
C GLU A 18 2.65 -4.05 10.68
N GLY A 19 3.38 -5.06 10.22
CA GLY A 19 4.25 -4.94 9.03
C GLY A 19 3.47 -4.60 7.75
N VAL A 20 2.24 -5.12 7.61
CA VAL A 20 1.37 -4.81 6.48
C VAL A 20 0.85 -3.38 6.56
N GLN A 21 0.41 -2.93 7.74
CA GLN A 21 -0.05 -1.56 7.94
C GLN A 21 1.07 -0.54 7.68
N ASN A 22 2.28 -0.81 8.14
CA ASN A 22 3.44 0.03 7.87
C ASN A 22 3.78 0.07 6.38
N ALA A 23 3.82 -1.09 5.71
CA ALA A 23 4.07 -1.17 4.27
C ALA A 23 2.99 -0.43 3.45
N LEU A 24 1.72 -0.57 3.82
CA LEU A 24 0.61 0.11 3.17
C LEU A 24 0.68 1.63 3.33
N ASN A 25 0.92 2.12 4.55
CA ASN A 25 1.02 3.56 4.82
C ASN A 25 2.22 4.16 4.07
N PHE A 26 3.35 3.46 4.06
CA PHE A 26 4.53 3.84 3.28
C PHE A 26 4.21 3.89 1.77
N ALA A 27 3.55 2.88 1.22
CA ALA A 27 3.18 2.83 -0.19
C ALA A 27 2.27 4.00 -0.61
N ILE A 28 1.26 4.31 0.20
CA ILE A 28 0.34 5.44 -0.05
C ILE A 28 1.08 6.77 0.02
N SER A 29 1.95 6.96 1.01
CA SER A 29 2.77 8.17 1.14
C SER A 29 3.66 8.37 -0.10
N GLN A 30 4.40 7.34 -0.49
CA GLN A 30 5.23 7.35 -1.69
C GLN A 30 4.40 7.54 -2.97
N HIS A 31 3.19 6.98 -3.03
CA HIS A 31 2.29 7.18 -4.16
C HIS A 31 1.84 8.63 -4.29
N ASN A 32 1.45 9.26 -3.18
CA ASN A 32 1.09 10.66 -3.16
C ASN A 32 2.28 11.56 -3.54
N LEU A 33 3.49 11.29 -3.04
CA LEU A 33 4.69 12.05 -3.41
C LEU A 33 5.05 11.97 -4.89
N LYS A 34 4.90 10.79 -5.51
CA LYS A 34 5.22 10.57 -6.94
C LYS A 34 4.13 11.05 -7.91
N THR A 35 2.89 11.26 -7.44
CA THR A 35 1.79 11.73 -8.29
C THR A 35 1.89 13.25 -8.42
N GLU A 36 1.70 13.83 -9.61
CA GLU A 36 1.72 15.29 -9.79
C GLU A 36 0.42 15.99 -9.37
N ASP A 37 -0.64 15.23 -9.08
CA ASP A 37 -1.93 15.77 -8.64
C ASP A 37 -1.75 16.57 -7.33
N PRO A 38 -2.26 17.81 -7.22
CA PRO A 38 -2.10 18.63 -6.02
C PRO A 38 -2.89 18.09 -4.82
N PHE A 39 -3.84 17.18 -5.06
CA PHE A 39 -4.65 16.57 -4.02
C PHE A 39 -4.10 15.21 -3.57
N LEU A 40 -4.35 14.90 -2.31
CA LEU A 40 -4.03 13.61 -1.72
C LEU A 40 -4.99 12.52 -2.19
N ARG A 41 -4.49 11.30 -2.21
CA ARG A 41 -5.25 10.07 -2.45
C ARG A 41 -5.20 9.23 -1.19
N VAL A 42 -6.36 8.72 -0.78
CA VAL A 42 -6.52 7.89 0.41
C VAL A 42 -7.05 6.52 0.04
N LYS A 43 -6.76 5.52 0.88
CA LYS A 43 -7.35 4.18 0.76
C LYS A 43 -8.81 4.22 1.21
N THR A 44 -9.71 3.61 0.45
CA THR A 44 -11.11 3.37 0.84
C THR A 44 -11.32 1.94 1.33
N GLY A 45 -10.44 1.02 0.95
CA GLY A 45 -10.47 -0.36 1.41
C GLY A 45 -9.27 -1.16 0.93
N VAL A 46 -8.97 -2.25 1.62
CA VAL A 46 -7.94 -3.22 1.22
C VAL A 46 -8.63 -4.41 0.57
N VAL A 47 -8.22 -4.75 -0.64
CA VAL A 47 -8.78 -5.86 -1.42
C VAL A 47 -8.10 -7.17 -1.02
N GLY A 48 -6.78 -7.14 -0.85
CA GLY A 48 -6.00 -8.30 -0.44
C GLY A 48 -4.54 -7.95 -0.20
N VAL A 49 -3.89 -8.79 0.59
CA VAL A 49 -2.48 -8.62 0.94
C VAL A 49 -1.79 -9.97 0.86
N LYS A 50 -0.63 -10.00 0.19
CA LYS A 50 0.25 -11.16 0.17
C LYS A 50 1.62 -10.77 0.66
N LYS A 51 2.30 -11.68 1.36
CA LYS A 51 3.70 -11.53 1.74
C LYS A 51 4.56 -12.62 1.12
N GLN A 52 5.82 -12.29 0.88
CA GLN A 52 6.84 -13.22 0.42
C GLN A 52 8.13 -12.97 1.20
N ILE A 53 8.68 -14.03 1.79
CA ILE A 53 9.98 -13.97 2.46
C ILE A 53 11.08 -14.11 1.42
N VAL A 54 11.95 -13.10 1.35
CA VAL A 54 13.10 -13.00 0.43
C VAL A 54 14.32 -12.53 1.24
N SER A 55 15.26 -11.76 0.65
CA SER A 55 16.26 -10.99 1.41
C SER A 55 15.65 -9.77 2.14
N GLY A 56 14.54 -9.99 2.83
CA GLY A 56 13.56 -9.01 3.29
C GLY A 56 12.17 -9.62 3.32
N ILE A 57 11.17 -8.77 3.52
CA ILE A 57 9.76 -9.14 3.37
C ILE A 57 9.20 -8.32 2.22
N LYS A 58 8.72 -8.98 1.17
CA LYS A 58 8.00 -8.34 0.07
C LYS A 58 6.50 -8.44 0.35
N TYR A 59 5.84 -7.30 0.49
CA TYR A 59 4.40 -7.19 0.56
C TYR A 59 3.84 -6.81 -0.81
N VAL A 60 2.81 -7.51 -1.26
CA VAL A 60 2.02 -7.17 -2.44
C VAL A 60 0.63 -6.82 -1.94
N ILE A 61 0.25 -5.55 -2.04
CA ILE A 61 -0.93 -4.98 -1.40
C ILE A 61 -1.83 -4.41 -2.46
N THR A 62 -3.04 -4.95 -2.60
CA THR A 62 -4.05 -4.44 -3.52
C THR A 62 -5.09 -3.65 -2.73
N VAL A 63 -5.29 -2.39 -3.08
CA VAL A 63 -6.15 -1.45 -2.34
C VAL A 63 -7.02 -0.65 -3.29
N ASN A 64 -8.21 -0.28 -2.83
CA ASN A 64 -9.03 0.72 -3.49
C ASN A 64 -8.64 2.09 -2.96
N MET A 65 -8.46 3.04 -3.88
CA MET A 65 -8.07 4.41 -3.60
C MET A 65 -9.09 5.38 -4.17
N THR A 66 -9.19 6.55 -3.55
CA THR A 66 -9.96 7.68 -4.07
C THR A 66 -9.21 8.98 -3.85
N LYS A 67 -9.55 9.99 -4.66
CA LYS A 67 -9.06 11.35 -4.51
C LYS A 67 -9.76 12.04 -3.33
N THR A 68 -9.05 12.87 -2.60
CA THR A 68 -9.63 13.68 -1.51
C THR A 68 -9.68 15.16 -1.88
N ASN A 69 -10.36 15.94 -1.07
CA ASN A 69 -10.33 17.41 -1.12
C ASN A 69 -9.05 18.00 -0.50
N CYS A 70 -8.19 17.18 0.11
CA CYS A 70 -6.99 17.65 0.78
C CYS A 70 -5.88 17.96 -0.19
N MET A 71 -5.26 19.13 -0.04
CA MET A 71 -4.07 19.49 -0.80
C MET A 71 -2.81 19.00 -0.07
N LYS A 72 -1.78 18.64 -0.84
CA LYS A 72 -0.51 18.16 -0.30
C LYS A 72 0.21 19.16 0.60
N ASP A 73 0.14 20.45 0.23
CA ASP A 73 0.90 21.53 0.88
C ASP A 73 0.05 22.40 1.82
N ALA A 74 -1.17 21.97 2.16
CA ALA A 74 -2.07 22.71 3.03
C ALA A 74 -2.27 21.99 4.39
N PRO A 75 -2.47 22.74 5.48
CA PRO A 75 -2.97 22.16 6.73
C PRO A 75 -4.39 21.67 6.49
N ASN A 76 -4.57 20.35 6.44
CA ASN A 76 -5.87 19.74 6.25
C ASN A 76 -6.42 19.30 7.61
N GLU A 77 -7.63 19.75 7.96
CA GLU A 77 -8.28 19.37 9.22
C GLU A 77 -8.94 17.98 9.13
N GLN A 78 -9.52 17.65 7.97
CA GLN A 78 -10.23 16.40 7.72
C GLN A 78 -10.06 15.98 6.25
N CYS A 79 -9.43 14.83 6.01
CA CYS A 79 -9.21 14.30 4.66
C CYS A 79 -10.13 13.14 4.36
N ASP A 80 -11.30 13.46 3.83
CA ASP A 80 -12.28 12.48 3.40
C ASP A 80 -12.18 12.22 1.89
N GLY A 81 -12.54 11.00 1.49
CA GLY A 81 -12.68 10.65 0.08
C GLY A 81 -13.77 11.49 -0.58
N LEU A 82 -13.48 12.06 -1.75
CA LEU A 82 -14.49 12.75 -2.54
C LEU A 82 -15.52 11.72 -3.01
N ALA A 83 -16.78 11.90 -2.61
CA ALA A 83 -17.89 11.01 -3.00
C ALA A 83 -18.10 10.95 -4.52
N ASP A 84 -17.78 12.04 -5.23
CA ASP A 84 -17.85 12.14 -6.69
C ASP A 84 -16.62 11.55 -7.41
N SER A 85 -15.56 11.19 -6.69
CA SER A 85 -14.39 10.56 -7.30
C SER A 85 -14.59 9.04 -7.37
N PRO A 86 -14.64 8.44 -8.57
CA PRO A 86 -14.77 7.00 -8.68
C PRO A 86 -13.55 6.32 -8.03
N PRO A 87 -13.75 5.31 -7.17
CA PRO A 87 -12.64 4.57 -6.61
C PRO A 87 -11.93 3.80 -7.71
N TYR A 88 -10.60 3.76 -7.65
CA TYR A 88 -9.75 2.99 -8.55
C TYR A 88 -8.87 2.05 -7.74
N GLN A 89 -8.48 0.94 -8.35
CA GLN A 89 -7.69 -0.08 -7.68
C GLN A 89 -6.21 0.14 -7.97
N CYS A 90 -5.40 0.07 -6.92
CA CYS A 90 -3.95 0.10 -7.01
C CYS A 90 -3.35 -1.18 -6.43
N THR A 91 -2.30 -1.71 -7.07
CA THR A 91 -1.44 -2.74 -6.50
C THR A 91 -0.05 -2.19 -6.23
N PHE A 92 0.37 -2.27 -4.97
CA PHE A 92 1.68 -1.82 -4.51
C PHE A 92 2.55 -3.01 -4.12
N SER A 93 3.80 -3.02 -4.59
CA SER A 93 4.83 -3.95 -4.12
C SER A 93 5.81 -3.22 -3.21
N VAL A 94 5.87 -3.58 -1.94
CA VAL A 94 6.74 -2.95 -0.94
C VAL A 94 7.76 -3.97 -0.44
N TRP A 95 9.04 -3.60 -0.46
CA TRP A 95 10.11 -4.42 0.11
C TRP A 95 10.58 -3.80 1.42
N SER A 96 10.48 -4.56 2.50
CA SER A 96 10.84 -4.14 3.85
C SER A 96 12.03 -4.96 4.35
N ARG A 97 13.03 -4.27 4.90
CA ARG A 97 14.21 -4.85 5.56
C ARG A 97 14.36 -4.20 6.93
N PRO A 98 13.59 -4.64 7.94
CA PRO A 98 13.55 -3.99 9.25
C PRO A 98 14.93 -3.88 9.93
N TRP A 99 15.81 -4.87 9.73
CA TRP A 99 17.17 -4.88 10.28
C TRP A 99 18.13 -3.84 9.65
N LEU A 100 17.74 -3.23 8.53
CA LEU A 100 18.44 -2.10 7.91
C LEU A 100 17.66 -0.79 8.05
N SER A 101 16.51 -0.80 8.73
CA SER A 101 15.56 0.33 8.77
C SER A 101 15.19 0.85 7.38
N ASP A 102 15.09 -0.07 6.41
CA ASP A 102 14.89 0.24 5.00
C ASP A 102 13.55 -0.29 4.51
N MET A 103 12.83 0.56 3.77
CA MET A 103 11.59 0.21 3.09
C MET A 103 11.54 0.89 1.73
N GLN A 104 11.17 0.13 0.70
CA GLN A 104 11.21 0.58 -0.69
C GLN A 104 9.92 0.21 -1.42
N LEU A 105 9.38 1.16 -2.17
CA LEU A 105 8.24 0.94 -3.06
C LEU A 105 8.80 0.49 -4.41
N LEU A 106 8.57 -0.77 -4.76
CA LEU A 106 9.03 -1.37 -6.01
C LEU A 106 8.15 -0.91 -7.18
N GLU A 107 8.74 -0.84 -8.37
CA GLU A 107 8.06 -0.52 -9.63
C GLU A 107 7.94 -1.79 -10.51
N PRO A 108 6.92 -1.89 -11.38
CA PRO A 108 5.83 -0.93 -11.57
C PRO A 108 4.81 -0.94 -10.41
N ARG A 109 4.06 0.17 -10.32
CA ARG A 109 2.85 0.27 -9.48
C ARG A 109 1.68 0.23 -10.44
N ASP A 110 0.75 -0.67 -10.23
CA ASP A 110 -0.39 -0.83 -11.11
C ASP A 110 -1.57 -0.04 -10.53
N CYS A 111 -1.76 1.15 -11.06
CA CYS A 111 -2.89 2.08 -10.89
C CYS A 111 -3.20 2.62 -12.30
#